data_AF-A0A2V7PD51-F1
#
_entry.id   AF-A0A2V7PD51-F1
#
_cell.length_a   1.000
_cell.length_b   1.000
_cell.length_c   1.000
_cell.angle_alpha   90.00
_cell.angle_beta   90.00
_cell.angle_gamma   90.00
#
_symmetry.space_group_name_H-M   'P 1'
#
loop_
_entity.id
_entity.type
_entity.pdbx_description
1 polymer ?
#
loop_
_entity_poly.entity_id
_entity_poly.type
_entity_poly.pdbx_seq_one_letter_code
_entity_poly.pdbx_strand_id
1 'polypeptide(L)'
;MLSFFVQPNTANVGQAISPPVEVLARDSLGNPDSAFTDPITVSLASNSTGASLSGTTARRPVNGIATFGSMAVNKAGTYTLQASTTGAVTVTSSAFSITTVTEP
;
A
#
# COMPACT_ATOMS: atom_id res chain seq x y z
N MET A 1 1.83 -4.33 -15.48
CA MET A 1 2.09 -3.10 -14.68
C MET A 1 1.39 -3.21 -13.33
N LEU A 2 1.87 -2.52 -12.30
CA LEU A 2 1.15 -2.41 -11.03
C LEU A 2 0.22 -1.19 -11.03
N SER A 3 -0.84 -1.23 -10.23
CA SER A 3 -1.73 -0.08 -9.99
C SER A 3 -2.41 -0.20 -8.64
N PHE A 4 -2.62 0.91 -7.93
CA PHE A 4 -3.45 0.91 -6.72
C PHE A 4 -4.93 0.85 -7.11
N PHE A 5 -5.61 -0.22 -6.74
CA PHE A 5 -7.04 -0.41 -6.95
C PHE A 5 -7.86 0.22 -5.82
N VAL A 6 -7.43 0.01 -4.56
CA VAL A 6 -7.92 0.74 -3.39
C VAL A 6 -6.76 1.57 -2.84
N GLN A 7 -6.92 2.89 -2.86
CA GLN A 7 -5.92 3.84 -2.36
C GLN A 7 -5.87 3.83 -0.82
N PRO A 8 -4.71 4.10 -0.20
CA PRO A 8 -4.65 4.39 1.22
C PRO A 8 -5.44 5.65 1.55
N ASN A 9 -6.01 5.68 2.75
CA ASN A 9 -6.83 6.75 3.28
C ASN A 9 -6.27 7.22 4.63
N THR A 10 -6.92 8.22 5.21
CA THR A 10 -6.54 8.75 6.51
C THR A 10 -6.73 7.69 7.61
N ALA A 11 -5.66 7.41 8.35
CA ALA A 11 -5.69 6.47 9.45
C ALA A 11 -5.04 7.05 10.71
N ASN A 12 -5.30 6.44 11.86
CA ASN A 12 -4.70 6.87 13.11
C ASN A 12 -3.32 6.22 13.31
N VAL A 13 -2.43 6.90 14.04
CA VAL A 13 -1.11 6.36 14.39
C VAL A 13 -1.24 4.96 15.00
N GLY A 14 -0.50 4.01 14.42
CA GLY A 14 -0.48 2.61 14.87
C GLY A 14 -1.74 1.81 14.55
N GLN A 15 -2.76 2.42 13.94
CA GLN A 15 -3.97 1.74 13.49
C GLN A 15 -3.84 1.28 12.04
N ALA A 16 -4.54 0.19 11.71
CA ALA A 16 -4.59 -0.31 10.34
C ALA A 16 -5.29 0.69 9.43
N ILE A 17 -4.74 0.91 8.24
CA ILE A 17 -5.37 1.72 7.19
C ILE A 17 -6.62 1.00 6.72
N SER A 18 -7.79 1.64 6.86
CA SER A 18 -9.10 1.06 6.55
C SER A 18 -9.97 2.04 5.76
N PRO A 19 -10.50 1.68 4.58
CA PRO A 19 -10.45 0.36 3.94
C PRO A 19 -9.04 -0.15 3.59
N PRO A 20 -8.87 -1.48 3.45
CA PRO A 20 -7.58 -2.08 3.16
C PRO A 20 -7.06 -1.64 1.78
N VAL A 21 -5.76 -1.41 1.69
CA VAL A 21 -5.12 -1.00 0.43
C VAL A 21 -5.02 -2.19 -0.50
N GLU A 22 -5.34 -2.01 -1.78
CA GLU A 22 -5.30 -3.08 -2.77
C GLU A 22 -4.43 -2.67 -3.95
N VAL A 23 -3.47 -3.54 -4.29
CA VAL A 23 -2.60 -3.37 -5.46
C VAL A 23 -2.96 -4.43 -6.48
N LEU A 24 -3.30 -3.97 -7.69
CA LEU A 24 -3.63 -4.79 -8.83
C LEU A 24 -2.42 -4.92 -9.76
N ALA A 25 -2.01 -6.14 -10.03
CA ALA A 25 -1.13 -6.51 -11.13
C ALA A 25 -1.96 -6.62 -12.41
N ARG A 26 -1.58 -5.85 -13.43
CA ARG A 26 -2.22 -5.83 -14.75
C ARG A 26 -1.31 -6.40 -15.83
N ASP A 27 -1.89 -7.07 -16.80
CA ASP A 27 -1.22 -7.52 -18.02
C ASP A 27 -0.95 -6.34 -18.99
N SER A 28 -0.43 -6.63 -20.18
CA SER A 28 -0.18 -5.64 -21.24
C SER A 28 -1.46 -5.06 -21.87
N LEU A 29 -2.60 -5.71 -21.66
CA LEU A 29 -3.93 -5.30 -22.14
C LEU A 29 -4.69 -4.46 -21.09
N GLY A 30 -4.13 -4.31 -19.89
CA GLY A 30 -4.71 -3.55 -18.78
C GLY A 30 -5.67 -4.34 -17.89
N ASN A 31 -5.81 -5.65 -18.10
CA ASN A 31 -6.66 -6.53 -17.30
C ASN A 31 -5.91 -7.08 -16.08
N PRO A 32 -6.60 -7.46 -14.99
CA PRO A 32 -6.01 -8.22 -13.89
C PRO A 32 -5.24 -9.45 -14.41
N ASP A 33 -3.95 -9.53 -14.09
CA ASP A 33 -3.13 -10.67 -14.43
C ASP A 33 -3.28 -11.76 -13.36
N SER A 34 -4.17 -12.72 -13.61
CA SER A 34 -4.44 -13.82 -12.70
C SER A 34 -3.29 -14.84 -12.60
N ALA A 35 -2.37 -14.85 -13.58
CA ALA A 35 -1.18 -15.68 -13.57
C ALA A 35 -0.02 -15.04 -12.79
N PHE A 36 -0.16 -13.77 -12.40
CA PHE A 36 0.85 -13.06 -11.63
C PHE A 36 0.92 -13.60 -10.19
N THR A 37 2.02 -14.28 -9.86
CA THR A 37 2.22 -14.90 -8.54
C THR A 37 3.34 -14.25 -7.71
N ASP A 38 4.05 -13.28 -8.28
CA ASP A 38 5.19 -12.65 -7.63
C ASP A 38 4.74 -11.78 -6.45
N PRO A 39 5.55 -11.72 -5.36
CA PRO A 39 5.19 -10.94 -4.20
C PRO A 39 5.24 -9.44 -4.51
N ILE A 40 4.12 -8.77 -4.26
CA ILE A 40 4.05 -7.30 -4.30
C ILE A 40 4.46 -6.79 -2.92
N THR A 41 5.48 -5.93 -2.91
CA THR A 41 5.98 -5.27 -1.71
C THR A 41 5.55 -3.81 -1.69
N VAL A 42 5.07 -3.34 -0.55
CA VAL A 42 4.64 -1.97 -0.31
C VAL A 42 5.54 -1.33 0.74
N SER A 43 6.05 -0.15 0.44
CA SER A 43 6.89 0.66 1.33
C SER A 43 6.40 2.10 1.39
N LEU A 44 6.87 2.86 2.38
CA LEU A 44 6.63 4.31 2.43
C LEU A 44 7.62 5.03 1.51
N ALA A 45 7.12 5.84 0.57
CA ALA A 45 7.97 6.59 -0.35
C ALA A 45 8.28 8.01 0.16
N SER A 46 7.26 8.78 0.54
CA SER A 46 7.43 10.11 1.14
C SER A 46 7.51 10.02 2.67
N ASN A 47 8.68 9.68 3.21
CA ASN A 47 8.88 9.47 4.65
C ASN A 47 9.99 10.35 5.25
N SER A 48 9.76 11.66 5.32
CA SER A 48 10.70 12.62 5.94
C SER A 48 10.73 12.58 7.48
N THR A 49 9.72 11.96 8.10
CA THR A 49 9.55 11.89 9.57
C THR A 49 10.26 10.69 10.20
N GLY A 50 10.81 9.79 9.38
CA GLY A 50 11.37 8.52 9.84
C GLY A 50 10.31 7.59 10.45
N ALA A 51 9.10 7.60 9.90
CA ALA A 51 8.05 6.66 10.23
C ALA A 51 8.40 5.24 9.78
N SER A 52 7.71 4.25 10.35
CA SER A 52 7.84 2.84 9.97
C SER A 52 6.47 2.31 9.57
N LEU A 53 6.45 1.57 8.46
CA LEU A 53 5.27 0.83 8.01
C LEU A 53 5.32 -0.55 8.66
N SER A 54 4.30 -0.86 9.46
CA SER A 54 4.15 -2.13 10.18
C SER A 54 3.02 -2.97 9.56
N GLY A 55 2.97 -4.24 9.93
CA GLY A 55 1.96 -5.19 9.43
C GLY A 55 2.42 -5.94 8.18
N THR A 56 1.47 -6.36 7.35
CA THR A 56 1.78 -7.07 6.09
C THR A 56 2.18 -6.05 5.04
N THR A 57 3.46 -6.00 4.68
CA THR A 57 3.99 -5.11 3.63
C THR A 57 4.37 -5.85 2.36
N ALA A 58 4.49 -7.18 2.40
CA ALA A 58 4.70 -8.01 1.22
C ALA A 58 3.62 -9.08 1.16
N ARG A 59 2.91 -9.18 0.02
CA ARG A 59 1.86 -10.17 -0.18
C ARG A 59 1.82 -10.65 -1.63
N ARG A 60 1.61 -11.94 -1.81
CA ARG A 60 1.33 -12.52 -3.13
C ARG A 60 -0.13 -12.21 -3.51
N PRO A 61 -0.38 -11.64 -4.71
CA PRO A 61 -1.74 -11.38 -5.16
C PRO A 61 -2.51 -12.68 -5.41
N VAL A 62 -3.84 -12.60 -5.28
CA VAL A 62 -4.78 -13.66 -5.66
C VAL A 62 -5.62 -13.11 -6.79
N ASN A 63 -5.65 -13.80 -7.93
CA ASN A 63 -6.28 -13.31 -9.17
C ASN A 63 -5.76 -11.92 -9.58
N GLY A 64 -4.46 -11.66 -9.40
CA GLY A 64 -3.82 -10.38 -9.70
C GLY A 64 -4.04 -9.28 -8.65
N ILE A 65 -4.77 -9.52 -7.56
CA ILE A 65 -5.04 -8.52 -6.51
C ILE A 65 -4.31 -8.87 -5.21
N ALA A 66 -3.44 -7.97 -4.74
CA ALA A 66 -2.82 -8.03 -3.42
C ALA A 66 -3.51 -7.06 -2.45
N THR A 67 -4.27 -7.59 -1.49
CA THR A 67 -4.93 -6.80 -0.43
C THR A 67 -4.05 -6.71 0.82
N PHE A 68 -3.84 -5.51 1.34
CA PHE A 68 -3.00 -5.22 2.50
C PHE A 68 -3.86 -4.64 3.63
N GLY A 69 -4.46 -5.51 4.44
CA GLY A 69 -5.43 -5.10 5.47
C GLY A 69 -4.88 -4.83 6.87
N SER A 70 -3.59 -5.07 7.10
CA SER A 70 -2.95 -4.85 8.41
C SER A 70 -1.86 -3.77 8.41
N MET A 71 -1.74 -3.00 7.33
CA MET A 71 -0.72 -1.96 7.23
C MET A 71 -1.03 -0.80 8.17
N ALA A 72 -0.05 -0.40 8.98
CA ALA A 72 -0.17 0.70 9.92
C ALA A 72 1.11 1.56 9.92
N VAL A 73 0.97 2.86 10.16
CA VAL A 73 2.09 3.80 10.24
C VAL A 73 2.22 4.32 11.67
N ASN A 74 3.43 4.32 12.22
CA ASN A 74 3.67 4.62 13.64
C ASN A 74 3.86 6.12 13.96
N LYS A 75 3.76 7.03 12.99
CA LYS A 75 3.91 8.48 13.21
C LYS A 75 2.91 9.28 12.41
N ALA A 76 2.40 10.35 13.01
CA ALA A 76 1.54 11.30 12.32
C ALA A 76 2.31 12.05 11.21
N GLY A 77 1.61 12.42 10.14
CA GLY A 77 2.19 13.08 8.98
C GLY A 77 1.48 12.70 7.68
N THR A 78 1.98 13.22 6.57
CA THR A 78 1.48 12.92 5.23
C THR A 78 2.46 11.99 4.51
N TYR A 79 1.95 10.90 3.98
CA TYR A 79 2.75 9.84 3.37
C TYR A 79 2.20 9.42 2.01
N THR A 80 3.03 8.70 1.26
CA THR A 80 2.66 7.98 0.04
C THR A 80 3.18 6.55 0.16
N LEU A 81 2.43 5.58 -0.37
CA LEU A 81 2.86 4.20 -0.48
C LEU A 81 3.46 3.96 -1.86
N GLN A 82 4.56 3.24 -1.92
CA GLN A 82 5.11 2.72 -3.17
C GLN A 82 4.94 1.21 -3.20
N ALA A 83 4.28 0.71 -4.25
CA ALA A 83 4.21 -0.70 -4.54
C ALA A 83 5.26 -1.08 -5.58
N SER A 84 5.96 -2.19 -5.34
CA SER A 84 7.01 -2.73 -6.19
C SER A 84 6.91 -4.24 -6.27
N THR A 85 7.43 -4.79 -7.36
CA THR A 85 7.59 -6.23 -7.58
C THR A 85 8.76 -6.45 -8.51
N THR A 86 9.37 -7.63 -8.46
CA THR A 86 10.46 -7.99 -9.37
C THR A 86 9.97 -7.92 -10.82
N GLY A 87 10.75 -7.29 -11.70
CA GLY A 87 10.46 -7.25 -13.14
C GLY A 87 9.37 -6.27 -13.58
N ALA A 88 8.83 -5.41 -12.69
CA ALA A 88 7.86 -4.39 -13.07
C ALA A 88 8.23 -2.98 -12.56
N VAL A 89 7.64 -1.98 -13.19
CA VAL A 89 7.76 -0.57 -12.77
C VAL A 89 7.05 -0.39 -11.43
N THR A 90 7.70 0.34 -10.51
CA THR A 90 7.11 0.71 -9.23
C THR A 90 6.01 1.75 -9.42
N VAL A 91 4.99 1.72 -8.56
CA VAL A 91 3.89 2.69 -8.60
C VAL A 91 3.71 3.34 -7.25
N THR A 92 3.36 4.62 -7.25
CA THR A 92 3.15 5.41 -6.03
C THR A 92 1.66 5.71 -5.88
N SER A 93 1.15 5.61 -4.65
CA SER A 93 -0.24 5.92 -4.30
C SER A 93 -0.49 7.43 -4.27
N SER A 94 -1.76 7.81 -4.15
CA SER A 94 -2.14 9.13 -3.68
C SER A 94 -1.62 9.37 -2.26
N ALA A 95 -1.40 10.64 -1.92
CA ALA A 95 -1.00 11.01 -0.56
C ALA A 95 -2.14 10.74 0.42
N PHE A 96 -1.80 10.24 1.61
CA PHE A 96 -2.72 9.99 2.71
C PHE A 96 -2.14 10.53 4.01
N SER A 97 -3.01 10.81 4.98
CA SER A 97 -2.61 11.40 6.26
C SER A 97 -2.67 10.37 7.38
N ILE A 98 -1.73 10.45 8.30
CA ILE A 98 -1.78 9.73 9.56
C ILE A 98 -1.97 10.75 10.67
N THR A 99 -3.03 10.58 11.45
CA THR A 99 -3.40 11.49 12.54
C THR A 99 -3.17 10.85 13.89
N THR A 100 -2.76 11.65 14.88
CA THR A 100 -2.82 11.20 16.27
C THR A 100 -4.28 11.09 16.69
N VAL A 101 -4.60 10.09 17.51
CA VAL A 101 -5.88 10.10 18.23
C VAL A 101 -5.78 11.22 19.26
N THR A 102 -6.46 12.34 19.03
CA THR A 102 -6.75 13.28 20.11
C THR A 102 -7.89 12.67 20.92
N GLU A 103 -7.58 12.17 22.12
CA GLU A 103 -8.60 11.93 23.14
C GLU A 103 -9.24 13.29 23.50
N PRO A 104 -10.58 13.41 23.50
CA PRO A 104 -11.27 14.65 23.85
C PRO A 104 -11.14 15.03 25.33
#